data_AF-A0A1Z9T8N1-F1
#
_entry.id   AF-A0A1Z9T8N1-F1
#
_cell.length_a   1.000
_cell.length_b   1.000
_cell.length_c   1.000
_cell.angle_alpha   90.00
_cell.angle_beta   90.00
_cell.angle_gamma   90.00
#
_symmetry.space_group_name_H-M   'P 1'
#
loop_
_entity.id
_entity.type
_entity.pdbx_description
1 polymer ?
#
loop_
_entity_poly.entity_id
_entity_poly.type
_entity_poly.pdbx_seq_one_letter_code
_entity_poly.pdbx_strand_id
1 'polypeptide(L)'
;MAVRKKREEKLSETNINKVIELLASEKPITKKEACEILNIAYNTTRLSKIIADHQETIEFRARRKAQNKGKGVTEAEKLSIVKYYLDGANVSDIAKALYRSPAFIKAVIERLGVPQKLPETDYKGIREAMIPEACVSEEFETGEKVWSARGNCIAIVKKELTSDRTNYKEKYGSKMYHIWEIQMAECESPYFGLVRNAGHNATRLAYDLGSLRHLQEYL
;
A
#
# COMPACT_ATOMS: atom_id res chain seq x y z
N MET A 1 25.20 -0.67 -8.11
CA MET A 1 24.79 -1.56 -9.24
C MET A 1 24.08 -2.76 -8.63
N ALA A 2 22.76 -2.90 -8.79
CA ALA A 2 22.00 -3.93 -8.07
C ALA A 2 22.50 -5.36 -8.38
N VAL A 3 22.80 -6.14 -7.33
CA VAL A 3 23.15 -7.57 -7.47
C VAL A 3 21.94 -8.32 -8.06
N ARG A 4 22.15 -9.01 -9.20
CA ARG A 4 21.13 -9.89 -9.79
C ARG A 4 20.81 -11.02 -8.80
N LYS A 5 19.55 -11.08 -8.37
CA LYS A 5 19.04 -12.12 -7.47
C LYS A 5 18.66 -13.37 -8.28
N LYS A 6 19.11 -14.54 -7.86
CA LYS A 6 18.54 -15.81 -8.35
C LYS A 6 17.33 -16.19 -7.50
N ARG A 7 16.37 -16.89 -8.09
CA ARG A 7 15.08 -17.24 -7.47
C ARG A 7 15.22 -18.08 -6.18
N GLU A 8 16.32 -18.84 -6.07
CA GLU A 8 16.60 -19.74 -4.93
C GLU A 8 17.30 -19.04 -3.76
N GLU A 9 17.77 -17.80 -3.96
CA GLU A 9 18.62 -17.10 -2.99
C GLU A 9 17.78 -16.34 -1.95
N LYS A 10 18.19 -16.45 -0.69
CA LYS A 10 17.45 -15.89 0.45
C LYS A 10 17.87 -14.45 0.77
N LEU A 11 17.90 -13.59 -0.25
CA LEU A 11 18.39 -12.20 -0.19
C LEU A 11 17.30 -11.19 0.26
N SER A 12 16.58 -11.52 1.34
CA SER A 12 15.67 -10.57 2.01
C SER A 12 16.45 -9.61 2.91
N GLU A 13 15.92 -8.40 3.14
CA GLU A 13 16.55 -7.42 4.05
C GLU A 13 16.80 -8.02 5.44
N THR A 14 15.85 -8.81 5.95
CA THR A 14 15.95 -9.49 7.25
C THR A 14 17.11 -10.48 7.32
N ASN A 15 17.31 -11.28 6.27
CA ASN A 15 18.38 -12.28 6.24
C ASN A 15 19.76 -11.63 6.10
N ILE A 16 19.85 -10.55 5.31
CA ILE A 16 21.11 -9.80 5.16
C ILE A 16 21.46 -9.11 6.48
N ASN A 17 20.49 -8.49 7.17
CA ASN A 17 20.71 -7.93 8.51
C ASN A 17 21.19 -8.98 9.50
N LYS A 18 20.54 -10.16 9.53
CA LYS A 18 20.95 -11.27 10.40
C LYS A 18 22.40 -11.70 10.13
N VAL A 19 22.81 -11.77 8.87
CA VAL A 19 24.19 -12.12 8.51
C VAL A 19 25.18 -11.03 8.92
N ILE A 20 24.84 -9.76 8.76
CA ILE A 20 25.68 -8.64 9.22
C ILE A 20 25.85 -8.68 10.74
N GLU A 21 24.78 -8.90 11.49
CA GLU A 21 24.81 -9.04 12.96
C GLU A 21 25.68 -10.23 13.39
N LEU A 22 25.51 -11.40 12.75
CA LEU A 22 26.29 -12.59 13.07
C LEU A 22 27.78 -12.43 12.74
N LEU A 23 28.11 -11.70 11.67
CA LEU A 23 29.50 -11.39 11.30
C LEU A 23 30.14 -10.33 12.23
N ALA A 24 29.34 -9.45 12.83
CA ALA A 24 29.79 -8.42 13.76
C ALA A 24 29.75 -8.85 15.24
N SER A 25 29.15 -10.02 15.53
CA SER A 25 29.02 -10.53 16.89
C SER A 25 30.37 -10.90 17.53
N GLU A 26 30.41 -10.99 18.86
CA GLU A 26 31.64 -11.36 19.62
C GLU A 26 32.20 -12.74 19.22
N LYS A 27 31.33 -13.64 18.73
CA LYS A 27 31.70 -14.94 18.15
C LYS A 27 31.28 -14.97 16.68
N PRO A 28 32.06 -14.33 15.78
CA PRO A 28 31.65 -14.14 14.41
C PRO A 28 31.57 -15.48 13.68
N ILE A 29 30.51 -15.66 12.90
CA ILE A 29 30.38 -16.82 12.01
C ILE A 29 31.40 -16.74 10.88
N THR A 30 31.72 -17.88 10.28
CA THR A 30 32.58 -17.93 9.10
C THR A 30 31.88 -17.35 7.88
N LYS A 31 32.66 -16.83 6.92
CA LYS A 31 32.13 -16.39 5.63
C LYS A 31 31.44 -17.53 4.86
N LYS A 32 31.76 -18.78 5.17
CA LYS A 32 31.13 -19.97 4.58
C LYS A 32 29.71 -20.15 5.11
N GLU A 33 29.54 -20.10 6.43
CA GLU A 33 28.23 -20.15 7.08
C GLU A 33 27.36 -18.96 6.68
N ALA A 34 27.95 -17.77 6.54
CA ALA A 34 27.24 -16.59 6.04
C ALA A 34 26.68 -16.79 4.61
N CYS A 35 27.46 -17.40 3.71
CA CYS A 35 27.01 -17.74 2.36
C CYS A 35 25.88 -18.78 2.39
N GLU A 36 25.98 -19.76 3.29
CA GLU A 36 24.99 -20.82 3.46
C GLU A 36 23.63 -20.28 3.96
N ILE A 37 23.63 -19.36 4.92
CA ILE A 37 22.42 -18.69 5.43
C ILE A 37 21.68 -17.95 4.30
N LEU A 38 22.41 -17.28 3.41
CA LEU A 38 21.84 -16.56 2.26
C LEU A 38 21.51 -17.48 1.08
N ASN A 39 21.80 -18.79 1.18
CA ASN A 39 21.70 -19.76 0.11
C ASN A 39 22.42 -19.30 -1.17
N ILE A 40 23.65 -18.81 -1.02
CA ILE A 40 24.54 -18.43 -2.12
C ILE A 40 25.75 -19.35 -2.17
N ALA A 41 26.29 -19.59 -3.36
CA ALA A 41 27.56 -20.27 -3.50
C ALA A 41 28.66 -19.55 -2.70
N TYR A 42 29.60 -20.31 -2.12
CA TYR A 42 30.70 -19.75 -1.34
C TYR A 42 31.59 -18.87 -2.23
N ASN A 43 31.30 -17.56 -2.19
CA ASN A 43 32.00 -16.53 -2.94
C ASN A 43 32.09 -15.29 -2.06
N THR A 44 33.29 -15.06 -1.52
CA THR A 44 33.57 -13.97 -0.58
C THR A 44 33.41 -12.59 -1.21
N THR A 45 33.76 -12.42 -2.49
CA THR A 45 33.58 -11.13 -3.20
C THR A 45 32.11 -10.78 -3.37
N ARG A 46 31.29 -11.78 -3.69
CA ARG A 46 29.85 -11.63 -3.84
C ARG A 46 29.18 -11.31 -2.51
N LEU A 47 29.55 -12.03 -1.45
CA LEU A 47 29.05 -11.77 -0.10
C LEU A 47 29.36 -10.33 0.34
N SER A 48 30.60 -9.88 0.19
CA SER A 48 31.00 -8.51 0.52
C SER A 48 30.21 -7.47 -0.29
N LYS A 49 29.98 -7.72 -1.58
CA LYS A 49 29.19 -6.81 -2.43
C LYS A 49 27.73 -6.73 -1.98
N ILE A 50 27.11 -7.86 -1.64
CA ILE A 50 25.73 -7.90 -1.13
C ILE A 50 25.61 -7.09 0.17
N ILE A 51 26.56 -7.26 1.09
CA ILE A 51 26.59 -6.53 2.35
C ILE A 51 26.79 -5.02 2.11
N ALA A 52 27.75 -4.65 1.26
CA ALA A 52 28.03 -3.26 0.94
C ALA A 52 26.83 -2.55 0.28
N ASP A 53 26.21 -3.17 -0.73
CA ASP A 53 25.03 -2.62 -1.42
C ASP A 53 23.84 -2.45 -0.45
N HIS A 54 23.67 -3.39 0.49
CA HIS A 54 22.62 -3.32 1.51
C HIS A 54 22.86 -2.20 2.52
N GLN A 55 24.11 -2.07 3.00
CA GLN A 55 24.51 -1.00 3.90
C GLN A 55 24.36 0.38 3.25
N GLU A 56 24.79 0.53 1.99
CA GLU A 56 24.59 1.76 1.20
C GLU A 56 23.10 2.11 1.08
N THR A 57 22.25 1.12 0.85
CA THR A 57 20.79 1.30 0.77
C THR A 57 20.21 1.78 2.10
N ILE A 58 20.65 1.21 3.23
CA ILE A 58 20.24 1.62 4.58
C ILE A 58 20.68 3.06 4.85
N GLU A 59 21.94 3.39 4.58
CA GLU A 59 22.51 4.72 4.80
C GLU A 59 21.82 5.77 3.93
N PHE A 60 21.53 5.44 2.67
CA PHE A 60 20.77 6.31 1.79
C PHE A 60 19.37 6.60 2.35
N ARG A 61 18.65 5.55 2.78
CA ARG A 61 17.34 5.69 3.43
C ARG A 61 17.43 6.54 4.70
N ALA A 62 18.43 6.32 5.54
CA ALA A 62 18.66 7.07 6.77
C ALA A 62 18.97 8.55 6.47
N ARG A 63 19.81 8.83 5.48
CA ARG A 63 20.15 10.18 5.03
C ARG A 63 18.92 10.93 4.53
N ARG A 64 18.08 10.30 3.71
CA ARG A 64 16.82 10.89 3.24
C ARG A 64 15.84 11.16 4.38
N LYS A 65 15.68 10.20 5.30
CA LYS A 65 14.86 10.39 6.50
C LYS A 65 15.39 11.54 7.38
N ALA A 66 16.70 11.66 7.55
CA ALA A 66 17.31 12.74 8.31
C ALA A 66 17.09 14.11 7.65
N GLN A 67 17.22 14.21 6.32
CA GLN A 67 16.93 15.44 5.56
C GLN A 67 15.46 15.87 5.65
N ASN A 68 14.55 14.91 5.80
CA ASN A 68 13.11 15.12 5.92
C ASN A 68 12.65 15.28 7.38
N LYS A 69 13.52 15.02 8.36
CA LYS A 69 13.19 15.09 9.78
C LYS A 69 12.89 16.54 10.17
N GLY A 70 11.78 16.76 10.89
CA GLY A 70 11.36 18.08 11.35
C GLY A 70 10.75 18.98 10.28
N LYS A 71 10.74 18.58 9.01
CA LYS A 71 10.06 19.33 7.95
C LYS A 71 8.58 18.96 7.89
N GLY A 72 7.73 19.96 7.70
CA GLY A 72 6.31 19.77 7.41
C GLY A 72 6.09 19.00 6.11
N VAL A 73 4.81 18.75 5.80
CA VAL A 73 4.41 18.15 4.52
C VAL A 73 4.45 19.25 3.48
N THR A 74 5.21 19.05 2.42
CA THR A 74 5.21 19.95 1.26
C THR A 74 3.99 19.65 0.39
N GLU A 75 3.46 20.62 -0.35
CA GLU A 75 2.34 20.38 -1.29
C GLU A 75 2.66 19.25 -2.29
N ALA A 76 3.89 19.19 -2.81
CA ALA A 76 4.34 18.09 -3.66
C ALA A 76 4.27 16.71 -2.97
N GLU A 77 4.63 16.64 -1.68
CA GLU A 77 4.52 15.40 -0.91
C GLU A 77 3.05 15.04 -0.67
N LYS A 78 2.17 16.01 -0.42
CA LYS A 78 0.72 15.76 -0.29
C LYS A 78 0.17 15.14 -1.57
N LEU A 79 0.47 15.72 -2.74
CA LEU A 79 0.07 15.17 -4.04
C LEU A 79 0.55 13.73 -4.21
N SER A 80 1.81 13.44 -3.86
CA SER A 80 2.33 12.07 -3.92
C SER A 80 1.61 11.12 -2.97
N ILE A 81 1.32 11.55 -1.73
CA ILE A 81 0.57 10.73 -0.75
C ILE A 81 -0.81 10.39 -1.29
N VAL A 82 -1.54 11.38 -1.83
CA VAL A 82 -2.88 11.18 -2.41
C VAL A 82 -2.83 10.22 -3.58
N LYS A 83 -1.85 10.37 -4.49
CA LYS A 83 -1.68 9.46 -5.63
C LYS A 83 -1.46 8.02 -5.18
N TYR A 84 -0.49 7.78 -4.29
CA TYR A 84 -0.26 6.44 -3.77
C TYR A 84 -1.46 5.85 -3.03
N TYR A 85 -2.21 6.68 -2.30
CA TYR A 85 -3.44 6.26 -1.62
C TYR A 85 -4.54 5.85 -2.63
N LEU A 86 -4.74 6.62 -3.69
CA LEU A 86 -5.70 6.31 -4.76
C LEU A 86 -5.31 5.07 -5.57
N ASP A 87 -4.02 4.74 -5.61
CA ASP A 87 -3.49 3.49 -6.14
C ASP A 87 -3.62 2.33 -5.13
N GLY A 88 -4.23 2.55 -3.96
CA GLY A 88 -4.50 1.51 -2.97
C GLY A 88 -3.29 1.04 -2.16
N ALA A 89 -2.18 1.81 -2.18
CA ALA A 89 -1.02 1.53 -1.34
C ALA A 89 -1.36 1.71 0.15
N ASN A 90 -0.79 0.86 1.01
CA ASN A 90 -0.95 1.00 2.45
C ASN A 90 -0.03 2.12 3.00
N VAL A 91 -0.32 2.58 4.22
CA VAL A 91 0.45 3.66 4.89
C VAL A 91 1.94 3.31 5.00
N SER A 92 2.28 2.06 5.24
CA SER A 92 3.66 1.60 5.39
C SER A 92 4.44 1.71 4.08
N ASP A 93 3.82 1.41 2.95
CA ASP A 93 4.43 1.44 1.62
C ASP A 93 4.55 2.87 1.11
N ILE A 94 3.54 3.72 1.38
CA ILE A 94 3.63 5.17 1.14
C ILE A 94 4.79 5.77 1.94
N ALA A 95 4.92 5.42 3.22
CA ALA A 95 5.98 5.91 4.09
C ALA A 95 7.38 5.49 3.60
N LYS A 96 7.52 4.26 3.11
CA LYS A 96 8.77 3.77 2.50
C LYS A 96 9.11 4.55 1.23
N ALA A 97 8.13 4.75 0.34
CA ALA A 97 8.34 5.47 -0.93
C ALA A 97 8.78 6.92 -0.72
N LEU A 98 8.20 7.60 0.28
CA LEU A 98 8.48 9.01 0.58
C LEU A 98 9.59 9.22 1.62
N TYR A 99 10.21 8.15 2.12
CA TYR A 99 11.22 8.21 3.19
C TYR A 99 10.73 9.01 4.42
N ARG A 100 9.46 8.80 4.80
CA ARG A 100 8.82 9.40 5.98
C ARG A 100 8.46 8.34 7.01
N SER A 101 8.12 8.74 8.24
CA SER A 101 7.63 7.80 9.24
C SER A 101 6.17 7.40 8.96
N PRO A 102 5.76 6.15 9.21
CA PRO A 102 4.37 5.72 9.02
C PRO A 102 3.38 6.54 9.85
N ALA A 103 3.74 6.89 11.09
CA ALA A 103 2.91 7.74 11.96
C ALA A 103 2.68 9.13 11.36
N PHE A 104 3.69 9.71 10.69
CA PHE A 104 3.54 11.01 10.03
C PHE A 104 2.59 10.92 8.86
N ILE A 105 2.73 9.92 7.98
CA ILE A 105 1.82 9.71 6.84
C ILE A 105 0.39 9.46 7.32
N LYS A 106 0.22 8.66 8.38
CA LYS A 106 -1.10 8.44 9.01
C LYS A 106 -1.74 9.76 9.45
N ALA A 107 -0.99 10.61 10.16
CA ALA A 107 -1.49 11.91 10.59
C ALA A 107 -1.82 12.87 9.44
N VAL A 108 -1.22 12.69 8.25
CA VAL A 108 -1.56 13.47 7.05
C VAL A 108 -2.84 12.96 6.42
N ILE A 109 -2.99 11.65 6.28
CA ILE A 109 -4.20 10.97 5.77
C ILE A 109 -5.42 11.31 6.63
N GLU A 110 -5.27 11.28 7.96
CA GLU A 110 -6.33 11.68 8.91
C GLU A 110 -6.74 13.16 8.72
N ARG A 111 -5.78 14.05 8.47
CA ARG A 111 -6.06 15.48 8.19
C ARG A 111 -6.72 15.71 6.84
N LEU A 112 -6.46 14.85 5.85
CA LEU A 112 -7.15 14.89 4.55
C LEU A 112 -8.59 14.39 4.64
N GLY A 113 -8.98 13.72 5.74
CA GLY A 113 -10.33 13.22 5.94
C GLY A 113 -10.65 11.97 5.12
N VAL A 114 -9.63 11.22 4.69
CA VAL A 114 -9.81 9.98 3.92
C VAL A 114 -9.82 8.74 4.82
N PRO A 115 -10.59 7.69 4.47
CA PRO A 115 -10.55 6.40 5.16
C PRO A 115 -9.14 5.80 5.17
N GLN A 116 -8.76 5.12 6.26
CA GLN A 116 -7.51 4.38 6.30
C GLN A 116 -7.75 2.91 5.91
N LYS A 117 -6.91 2.38 5.01
CA LYS A 117 -6.86 0.94 4.74
C LYS A 117 -6.41 0.17 5.97
N LEU A 118 -7.30 -0.66 6.51
CA LEU A 118 -7.03 -1.53 7.66
C LEU A 118 -6.29 -2.80 7.22
N PRO A 119 -5.57 -3.49 8.14
CA PRO A 119 -5.06 -4.82 7.87
C PRO A 119 -6.20 -5.80 7.59
N GLU A 120 -6.05 -6.70 6.62
CA GLU A 120 -7.06 -7.72 6.29
C GLU A 120 -7.37 -8.68 7.46
N THR A 121 -6.44 -8.81 8.41
CA THR A 121 -6.62 -9.61 9.62
C THR A 121 -7.63 -9.00 10.61
N ASP A 122 -7.93 -7.70 10.48
CA ASP A 122 -8.85 -6.99 11.37
C ASP A 122 -10.29 -6.99 10.81
N TYR A 123 -10.89 -8.18 10.78
CA TYR A 123 -12.25 -8.37 10.25
C TYR A 123 -13.31 -7.54 10.97
N LYS A 124 -13.16 -7.36 12.29
CA LYS A 124 -14.11 -6.60 13.10
C LYS A 124 -13.97 -5.11 12.80
N GLY A 125 -12.73 -4.60 12.79
CA GLY A 125 -12.45 -3.22 12.43
C GLY A 125 -12.97 -2.85 11.05
N ILE A 126 -12.82 -3.72 10.04
CA ILE A 126 -13.35 -3.46 8.69
C ILE A 126 -14.88 -3.38 8.67
N ARG A 127 -15.57 -4.24 9.44
CA ARG A 127 -17.04 -4.27 9.47
C ARG A 127 -17.65 -3.10 10.23
N GLU A 128 -16.94 -2.58 11.22
CA GLU A 128 -17.33 -1.47 12.08
C GLU A 128 -16.71 -0.14 11.61
N ALA A 129 -15.92 -0.16 10.53
CA ALA A 129 -15.28 1.02 9.98
C ALA A 129 -16.32 2.04 9.52
N MET A 130 -16.29 3.22 10.14
CA MET A 130 -17.11 4.35 9.76
C MET A 130 -16.42 5.15 8.66
N ILE A 131 -17.21 5.60 7.70
CA ILE A 131 -16.74 6.51 6.65
C ILE A 131 -16.60 7.89 7.29
N PRO A 132 -15.46 8.58 7.11
CA PRO A 132 -15.29 9.96 7.56
C PRO A 132 -16.36 10.87 6.97
N GLU A 133 -16.79 11.88 7.72
CA GLU A 133 -17.86 12.80 7.32
C GLU A 133 -17.58 13.48 5.97
N ALA A 134 -16.32 13.87 5.71
CA ALA A 134 -15.88 14.47 4.45
C ALA A 134 -16.02 13.55 3.22
N CYS A 135 -16.18 12.24 3.45
CA CYS A 135 -16.38 11.24 2.41
C CYS A 135 -17.85 10.81 2.27
N VAL A 136 -18.76 11.26 3.12
CA VAL A 136 -20.16 10.83 3.03
C VAL A 136 -20.81 11.47 1.81
N SER A 137 -21.42 10.65 0.96
CA SER A 137 -22.24 11.10 -0.17
C SER A 137 -23.39 10.12 -0.38
N GLU A 138 -24.55 10.65 -0.78
CA GLU A 138 -25.72 9.83 -1.12
C GLU A 138 -25.72 9.38 -2.58
N GLU A 139 -24.97 10.09 -3.43
CA GLU A 139 -24.96 9.91 -4.87
C GLU A 139 -23.54 9.78 -5.41
N PHE A 140 -23.38 8.91 -6.40
CA PHE A 140 -22.12 8.63 -7.06
C PHE A 140 -22.29 8.53 -8.57
N GLU A 141 -21.31 9.04 -9.31
CA GLU A 141 -21.32 9.03 -10.77
C GLU A 141 -20.64 7.79 -11.34
N THR A 142 -21.05 7.39 -12.54
CA THR A 142 -20.42 6.27 -13.24
C THR A 142 -18.99 6.65 -13.63
N GLY A 143 -18.03 5.80 -13.28
CA GLY A 143 -16.59 6.03 -13.48
C GLY A 143 -15.89 6.72 -12.31
N GLU A 144 -16.64 7.17 -11.29
CA GLU A 144 -16.06 7.80 -10.10
C GLU A 144 -15.24 6.79 -9.27
N LYS A 145 -14.07 7.24 -8.77
CA LYS A 145 -13.28 6.50 -7.78
C LYS A 145 -13.85 6.76 -6.39
N VAL A 146 -14.23 5.69 -5.70
CA VAL A 146 -14.86 5.72 -4.38
C VAL A 146 -14.12 4.79 -3.43
N TRP A 147 -14.29 4.97 -2.12
CA TRP A 147 -13.85 4.03 -1.11
C TRP A 147 -14.96 3.02 -0.80
N SER A 148 -14.68 1.72 -0.82
CA SER A 148 -15.58 0.68 -0.33
C SER A 148 -15.23 0.36 1.12
N ALA A 149 -16.09 0.72 2.07
CA ALA A 149 -15.84 0.47 3.51
C ALA A 149 -15.76 -1.04 3.80
N ARG A 150 -16.70 -1.80 3.25
CA ARG A 150 -16.76 -3.27 3.40
C ARG A 150 -15.65 -4.00 2.67
N GLY A 151 -15.22 -3.49 1.51
CA GLY A 151 -14.10 -4.03 0.74
C GLY A 151 -12.73 -3.57 1.27
N ASN A 152 -12.69 -2.56 2.15
CA ASN A 152 -11.48 -1.94 2.68
C ASN A 152 -10.49 -1.55 1.56
N CYS A 153 -11.02 -1.04 0.45
CA CYS A 153 -10.24 -0.72 -0.74
C CYS A 153 -10.90 0.36 -1.60
N ILE A 154 -10.13 0.90 -2.54
CA ILE A 154 -10.63 1.81 -3.57
C ILE A 154 -11.43 1.00 -4.58
N ALA A 155 -12.54 1.57 -5.05
CA ALA A 155 -13.39 0.99 -6.05
C ALA A 155 -13.76 2.00 -7.14
N ILE A 156 -14.16 1.50 -8.31
CA ILE A 156 -14.68 2.32 -9.42
C ILE A 156 -16.15 2.02 -9.60
N VAL A 157 -16.99 3.04 -9.59
CA VAL A 157 -18.42 2.90 -9.84
C VAL A 157 -18.64 2.54 -11.31
N LYS A 158 -19.37 1.46 -11.57
CA LYS A 158 -19.66 0.99 -12.94
C LYS A 158 -21.06 1.38 -13.40
N LYS A 159 -22.06 1.25 -12.52
CA LYS A 159 -23.45 1.65 -12.78
C LYS A 159 -24.25 1.71 -11.49
N GLU A 160 -25.25 2.57 -11.48
CA GLU A 160 -26.33 2.51 -10.50
C GLU A 160 -27.26 1.34 -10.83
N LEU A 161 -27.67 0.57 -9.82
CA LEU A 161 -28.58 -0.57 -9.97
C LEU A 161 -30.01 -0.13 -9.70
N THR A 162 -30.61 0.51 -10.69
CA THR A 162 -32.04 0.84 -10.71
C THR A 162 -32.78 -0.30 -11.40
N SER A 163 -33.02 -1.40 -10.68
CA SER A 163 -33.69 -2.58 -11.26
C SER A 163 -35.21 -2.38 -11.24
N ASP A 164 -35.90 -2.65 -12.35
CA ASP A 164 -37.39 -2.58 -12.42
C ASP A 164 -38.09 -3.48 -11.37
N ARG A 165 -37.42 -4.55 -10.92
CA ARG A 165 -37.97 -5.53 -9.97
C ARG A 165 -37.78 -5.17 -8.50
N THR A 166 -36.87 -4.26 -8.17
CA THR A 166 -36.57 -3.94 -6.75
C THR A 166 -36.06 -2.51 -6.65
N ASN A 167 -36.89 -1.64 -6.07
CA ASN A 167 -36.47 -0.31 -5.69
C ASN A 167 -35.65 -0.39 -4.39
N TYR A 168 -34.32 -0.35 -4.52
CA TYR A 168 -33.40 -0.42 -3.37
C TYR A 168 -33.57 0.77 -2.42
N LYS A 169 -33.99 1.94 -2.93
CA LYS A 169 -34.25 3.13 -2.11
C LYS A 169 -35.44 2.91 -1.18
N GLU A 170 -36.51 2.27 -1.66
CA GLU A 170 -37.67 1.92 -0.82
C GLU A 170 -37.34 0.81 0.17
N LYS A 171 -36.58 -0.20 -0.25
CA LYS A 171 -36.29 -1.37 0.59
C LYS A 171 -35.25 -1.11 1.68
N TYR A 172 -34.21 -0.35 1.36
CA TYR A 172 -33.04 -0.14 2.23
C TYR A 172 -32.78 1.33 2.57
N GLY A 173 -33.59 2.27 2.06
CA GLY A 173 -33.39 3.70 2.28
C GLY A 173 -32.21 4.30 1.50
N SER A 174 -31.54 3.52 0.63
CA SER A 174 -30.30 3.92 -0.03
C SER A 174 -30.23 3.41 -1.47
N LYS A 175 -29.53 4.15 -2.33
CA LYS A 175 -29.17 3.72 -3.69
C LYS A 175 -28.17 2.56 -3.63
N MET A 176 -28.21 1.69 -4.63
CA MET A 176 -27.33 0.53 -4.78
C MET A 176 -26.47 0.72 -6.03
N TYR A 177 -25.18 0.46 -5.91
CA TYR A 177 -24.21 0.62 -6.99
C TYR A 177 -23.48 -0.69 -7.27
N HIS A 178 -23.28 -0.96 -8.56
CA HIS A 178 -22.34 -1.97 -9.02
C HIS A 178 -20.97 -1.32 -9.16
N ILE A 179 -19.98 -1.86 -8.46
CA ILE A 179 -18.63 -1.31 -8.36
C ILE A 179 -17.59 -2.36 -8.73
N TRP A 180 -16.40 -1.88 -9.10
CA TRP A 180 -15.21 -2.69 -9.26
C TRP A 180 -14.24 -2.41 -8.12
N GLU A 181 -14.11 -3.33 -7.17
CA GLU A 181 -13.21 -3.21 -6.02
C GLU A 181 -11.78 -3.57 -6.44
N ILE A 182 -10.85 -2.61 -6.30
CA ILE A 182 -9.45 -2.75 -6.70
C ILE A 182 -8.66 -3.33 -5.52
N GLN A 183 -8.23 -4.58 -5.65
CA GLN A 183 -7.39 -5.24 -4.65
C GLN A 183 -5.91 -4.94 -4.86
N MET A 184 -5.48 -4.90 -6.13
CA MET A 184 -4.10 -4.63 -6.51
C MET A 184 -4.07 -3.64 -7.68
N ALA A 185 -3.42 -2.49 -7.50
CA ALA A 185 -3.30 -1.50 -8.57
C ALA A 185 -2.42 -1.99 -9.72
N GLU A 186 -1.33 -2.69 -9.43
CA GLU A 186 -0.50 -3.33 -10.45
C GLU A 186 -0.10 -4.73 -9.98
N CYS A 187 -0.36 -5.75 -10.81
CA CYS A 187 0.15 -7.08 -10.58
C CYS A 187 0.68 -7.69 -11.89
N GLU A 188 1.81 -8.38 -11.79
CA GLU A 188 2.36 -9.14 -12.91
C GLU A 188 1.78 -10.56 -12.85
N SER A 189 0.87 -10.85 -13.78
CA SER A 189 0.31 -12.17 -13.94
C SER A 189 1.16 -12.98 -14.92
N PRO A 190 1.55 -14.22 -14.59
CA PRO A 190 2.23 -15.11 -15.52
C PRO A 190 1.45 -15.33 -16.83
N TYR A 191 0.13 -15.15 -16.80
CA TYR A 191 -0.77 -15.40 -17.94
C TYR A 191 -1.17 -14.12 -18.69
N PHE A 192 -1.30 -13.00 -17.97
CA PHE A 192 -1.87 -11.75 -18.51
C PHE A 192 -0.86 -10.60 -18.56
N GLY A 193 0.40 -10.84 -18.21
CA GLY A 193 1.42 -9.79 -18.12
C GLY A 193 1.08 -8.78 -17.03
N LEU A 194 1.37 -7.50 -17.27
CA LEU A 194 1.07 -6.42 -16.32
C LEU A 194 -0.44 -6.10 -16.34
N VAL A 195 -1.15 -6.52 -15.29
CA VAL A 195 -2.55 -6.19 -15.08
C VAL A 195 -2.64 -4.97 -14.19
N ARG A 196 -3.38 -3.95 -14.65
CA ARG A 196 -3.70 -2.76 -13.88
C ARG A 196 -5.09 -2.88 -13.26
N ASN A 197 -5.22 -2.42 -12.02
CA ASN A 197 -6.46 -2.40 -11.24
C ASN A 197 -7.13 -3.78 -11.14
N ALA A 198 -6.34 -4.81 -10.83
CA ALA A 198 -6.86 -6.15 -10.60
C ALA A 198 -7.79 -6.16 -9.38
N GLY A 199 -8.94 -6.80 -9.55
CA GLY A 199 -10.07 -6.65 -8.64
C GLY A 199 -11.22 -7.57 -8.98
N HIS A 200 -12.37 -7.31 -8.37
CA HIS A 200 -13.59 -8.05 -8.63
C HIS A 200 -14.82 -7.13 -8.64
N ASN A 201 -15.89 -7.60 -9.26
CA ASN A 201 -17.17 -6.90 -9.23
C ASN A 201 -17.83 -7.12 -7.87
N ALA A 202 -18.33 -6.04 -7.27
CA ALA A 202 -19.11 -6.07 -6.05
C ALA A 202 -20.35 -5.17 -6.20
N THR A 203 -21.34 -5.37 -5.32
CA THR A 203 -22.49 -4.47 -5.20
C THR A 203 -22.53 -3.91 -3.79
N ARG A 204 -22.66 -2.58 -3.68
CA ARG A 204 -22.62 -1.86 -2.40
C ARG A 204 -23.69 -0.79 -2.37
N LEU A 205 -24.26 -0.57 -1.18
CA LEU A 205 -25.18 0.53 -0.93
C LEU A 205 -24.39 1.83 -0.76
N ALA A 206 -25.02 2.97 -1.06
CA ALA A 206 -24.39 4.29 -1.00
C ALA A 206 -23.76 4.57 0.38
N TYR A 207 -24.40 4.16 1.48
CA TYR A 207 -23.85 4.37 2.82
C TYR A 207 -22.59 3.52 3.14
N ASP A 208 -22.32 2.46 2.37
CA ASP A 208 -21.08 1.67 2.49
C ASP A 208 -19.97 2.24 1.57
N LEU A 209 -20.25 3.30 0.81
CA LEU A 209 -19.34 3.96 -0.12
C LEU A 209 -18.93 5.35 0.37
N GLY A 210 -17.65 5.66 0.23
CA GLY A 210 -17.09 6.97 0.53
C GLY A 210 -16.70 7.72 -0.75
N SER A 211 -17.18 8.94 -0.93
CA SER A 211 -16.74 9.82 -2.01
C SER A 211 -15.32 10.31 -1.74
N LEU A 212 -14.53 10.36 -2.80
CA LEU A 212 -13.17 10.89 -2.80
C LEU A 212 -13.07 12.18 -3.62
N ARG A 213 -14.20 12.85 -3.89
CA ARG A 213 -14.25 14.09 -4.68
C ARG A 213 -13.41 15.21 -4.10
N HIS A 214 -13.36 15.35 -2.77
CA HIS A 214 -12.50 16.35 -2.11
C HIS A 214 -11.00 16.14 -2.42
N LEU A 215 -10.59 14.95 -2.86
CA LEU A 215 -9.22 14.70 -3.30
C LEU A 215 -8.93 15.17 -4.73
N GLN A 216 -9.96 15.53 -5.52
CA GLN A 216 -9.77 16.05 -6.87
C GLN A 216 -8.99 17.37 -6.88
N GLU A 217 -9.04 18.14 -5.79
CA GLU A 217 -8.20 19.34 -5.60
C GLU A 217 -6.70 19.03 -5.63
N TYR A 218 -6.32 17.76 -5.41
CA TYR A 218 -4.94 17.27 -5.35
C TYR A 218 -4.56 16.39 -6.55
N LEU A 219 -5.40 16.32 -7.60
CA LEU A 219 -5.12 15.54 -8.83
C LEU A 219 -4.62 16.44 -9.96
#